data_AF-A0A3D5AQX4-F1
#
_entry.id   AF-A0A3D5AQX4-F1
#
_cell.length_a   1.000
_cell.length_b   1.000
_cell.length_c   1.000
_cell.angle_alpha   90.00
_cell.angle_beta   90.00
_cell.angle_gamma   90.00
#
_symmetry.space_group_name_H-M   'P 1'
#
loop_
_entity.id
_entity.type
_entity.pdbx_description
1 polymer ?
#
loop_
_entity_poly.entity_id
_entity_poly.type
_entity_poly.pdbx_seq_one_letter_code
_entity_poly.pdbx_strand_id
1 'polypeptide(L)' 'MKTVIDLDSELTEAAAKVLGTTTKKDTIHAALRAAVVEAERKAERRRRLLNSAGGPDLADDDLMAGAWQ' A
#
# COMPACT_ATOMS: atom_id res chain seq x y z
N MET A 1 4.91 23.39 -1.25
CA MET A 1 3.49 23.72 -1.51
C MET A 1 2.70 23.49 -0.23
N LYS A 2 1.74 24.36 0.11
CA LYS A 2 0.83 24.17 1.24
C LYS A 2 -0.52 23.75 0.66
N THR A 3 -1.04 22.64 1.14
CA THR A 3 -2.37 22.14 0.76
C THR A 3 -3.23 22.16 2.01
N VAL A 4 -4.45 22.65 1.89
CA VAL A 4 -5.45 22.61 2.96
C VAL A 4 -6.36 21.42 2.67
N ILE A 5 -6.41 20.48 3.60
CA ILE A 5 -7.24 19.29 3.55
C ILE A 5 -7.91 19.13 4.91
N ASP A 6 -9.11 18.56 4.91
CA ASP A 6 -9.72 18.07 6.14
C ASP A 6 -9.10 16.71 6.49
N LEU A 7 -8.87 16.49 7.78
CA LEU A 7 -8.17 15.32 8.30
C LEU A 7 -8.78 14.93 9.63
N ASP A 8 -9.14 13.66 9.74
CA ASP A 8 -9.55 13.06 11.00
C ASP A 8 -8.42 13.20 12.04
N SER A 9 -8.69 13.97 13.08
CA SER A 9 -7.71 14.27 14.13
C SER A 9 -7.36 13.04 14.96
N GLU A 10 -8.35 12.21 15.29
CA GLU A 10 -8.14 11.03 16.13
C GLU A 10 -7.33 9.98 15.39
N LEU A 11 -7.65 9.75 14.11
CA LEU A 11 -6.86 8.86 13.26
C LEU A 11 -5.44 9.38 13.06
N THR A 12 -5.27 10.69 12.89
CA THR A 12 -3.94 11.30 12.75
C THR A 12 -3.09 11.09 14.02
N GLU A 13 -3.69 11.23 15.20
CA GLU A 13 -3.00 10.99 16.47
C GLU A 13 -2.65 9.51 16.68
N ALA A 14 -3.56 8.60 16.32
CA ALA A 14 -3.28 7.17 16.35
C ALA A 14 -2.12 6.81 15.41
N ALA A 15 -2.13 7.34 14.18
CA ALA A 15 -1.04 7.17 13.23
C ALA A 15 0.28 7.75 13.76
N ALA A 16 0.24 8.92 14.42
CA ALA A 16 1.44 9.54 14.99
C ALA A 16 2.11 8.65 16.04
N LYS A 17 1.31 8.00 16.90
CA LYS A 17 1.80 7.04 17.90
C LYS A 17 2.45 5.81 17.27
N VAL A 18 1.80 5.23 16.26
CA VAL A 18 2.31 4.03 15.55
C VAL A 18 3.59 4.36 14.77
N LEU A 19 3.64 5.52 14.14
CA LEU A 19 4.76 5.96 13.30
C LEU A 19 5.88 6.65 14.08
N GLY A 20 5.70 6.92 15.38
CA GLY A 20 6.69 7.61 16.21
C GLY A 20 6.95 9.06 15.79
N THR A 21 5.94 9.75 15.27
CA THR A 21 6.07 11.13 14.75
C THR A 21 5.46 12.14 15.72
N THR A 22 5.96 13.38 15.69
CA THR A 22 5.58 14.43 16.65
C THR A 22 4.73 15.53 16.06
N THR A 23 4.76 15.74 14.73
CA THR A 23 3.96 16.76 14.06
C THR A 23 3.01 16.12 13.05
N LYS A 24 1.81 16.71 12.87
CA LYS A 24 0.83 16.25 11.87
C LYS A 24 1.46 16.13 10.47
N LYS A 25 2.31 17.09 10.10
CA LYS A 25 3.03 17.09 8.81
C LYS A 25 3.93 15.87 8.67
N ASP A 26 4.71 15.55 9.72
CA ASP A 26 5.61 14.41 9.70
C ASP A 26 4.83 13.10 9.68
N THR A 27 3.72 13.01 10.42
CA THR A 27 2.81 11.86 10.39
C THR A 27 2.26 11.64 8.98
N ILE A 28 1.74 12.68 8.33
CA ILE A 28 1.18 12.58 6.96
C ILE A 28 2.26 12.13 5.98
N HIS A 29 3.45 12.75 6.03
CA HIS A 29 4.53 12.37 5.13
C HIS A 29 5.05 10.94 5.38
N ALA A 30 5.15 10.52 6.64
CA ALA A 30 5.55 9.16 6.99
C ALA A 30 4.50 8.14 6.53
N ALA A 31 3.21 8.42 6.74
CA ALA A 31 2.11 7.57 6.29
C ALA A 31 2.09 7.40 4.77
N LEU A 32 2.26 8.49 4.01
CA LEU A 32 2.30 8.43 2.55
C LEU A 32 3.49 7.62 2.03
N ARG A 33 4.68 7.78 2.62
CA ARG A 33 5.84 6.95 2.28
C ARG A 33 5.59 5.48 2.58
N ALA A 34 5.02 5.18 3.75
CA ALA A 34 4.69 3.81 4.14
C ALA A 34 3.69 3.17 3.17
N ALA A 35 2.68 3.92 2.71
CA ALA A 35 1.71 3.45 1.73
C ALA A 35 2.35 3.11 0.38
N VAL A 36 3.26 3.97 -0.11
CA VAL A 36 4.01 3.70 -1.36
C VAL A 36 4.88 2.45 -1.22
N VAL A 37 5.66 2.35 -0.13
CA VAL A 37 6.53 1.20 0.12
C VAL A 37 5.72 -0.10 0.23
N GLU A 38 4.56 -0.08 0.88
CA GLU A 38 3.72 -1.27 0.97
C GLU A 38 3.11 -1.65 -0.38
N ALA A 39 2.73 -0.68 -1.21
CA ALA A 39 2.27 -0.94 -2.57
C ALA A 39 3.37 -1.61 -3.42
N GLU A 40 4.60 -1.10 -3.35
CA GLU A 40 5.77 -1.69 -4.02
C GLU A 40 6.05 -3.11 -3.53
N ARG A 41 6.05 -3.33 -2.21
CA ARG A 41 6.22 -4.66 -1.61
C ARG A 41 5.13 -5.63 -2.05
N LYS A 42 3.88 -5.18 -2.12
CA LYS A 42 2.76 -6.01 -2.60
C LYS A 42 2.93 -6.37 -4.08
N ALA A 43 3.35 -5.44 -4.92
CA ALA A 43 3.65 -5.69 -6.33
C ALA A 43 4.82 -6.68 -6.48
N GLU A 44 5.88 -6.52 -5.70
CA GLU A 44 7.01 -7.44 -5.72
C GLU A 44 6.62 -8.85 -5.26
N ARG A 45 5.86 -8.98 -4.16
CA ARG A 45 5.33 -10.27 -3.71
C ARG A 45 4.49 -10.94 -4.79
N ARG A 46 3.60 -10.20 -5.46
CA ARG A 46 2.81 -10.70 -6.59
C ARG A 46 3.70 -11.21 -7.71
N ARG A 47 4.69 -10.42 -8.14
CA ARG A 47 5.65 -10.84 -9.19
C ARG A 47 6.41 -12.09 -8.79
N ARG A 48 6.88 -12.18 -7.54
CA ARG A 48 7.58 -13.38 -7.04
C ARG A 48 6.67 -14.60 -7.04
N LEU A 49 5.41 -14.47 -6.59
CA LEU A 49 4.44 -15.56 -6.60
C LEU A 49 4.18 -16.08 -8.01
N LEU A 50 3.94 -15.17 -8.98
CA LEU A 50 3.75 -15.53 -10.39
C LEU A 50 4.98 -16.25 -10.96
N ASN A 51 6.18 -15.80 -10.61
CA ASN A 51 7.42 -16.41 -11.06
C ASN A 51 7.71 -17.77 -10.37
N SER A 52 7.28 -17.96 -9.11
CA SER A 52 7.54 -19.18 -8.34
C SER A 52 6.47 -20.26 -8.49
N ALA A 53 5.23 -19.89 -8.80
CA ALA A 53 4.09 -20.81 -8.92
C ALA A 53 4.03 -21.56 -10.27
N GLY A 54 5.01 -21.35 -11.16
CA GLY A 54 5.16 -22.17 -12.36
C GLY A 54 4.20 -21.82 -13.50
N GLY A 55 4.19 -20.56 -13.95
CA GLY A 55 3.77 -20.26 -15.32
C GLY A 55 3.14 -18.86 -15.50
N PRO A 56 3.30 -18.25 -16.70
CA PRO A 56 2.68 -16.97 -17.08
C PRO A 56 1.13 -17.00 -17.09
N ASP A 57 0.52 -18.18 -16.91
CA ASP A 57 -0.92 -18.44 -16.90
C ASP A 57 -1.66 -17.78 -15.72
N LEU A 58 -1.02 -17.70 -14.55
CA LEU A 58 -1.61 -17.07 -13.35
C LEU A 58 -1.49 -15.54 -13.36
N ALA A 59 -0.77 -14.97 -14.32
CA ALA A 59 -0.58 -13.54 -14.50
C ALA A 59 -1.55 -12.94 -15.53
N ASP A 60 -2.30 -13.79 -16.23
CA ASP A 60 -3.27 -13.41 -17.25
C ASP A 60 -4.65 -13.25 -16.60
N ASP A 61 -5.14 -12.01 -16.57
CA ASP A 61 -6.42 -11.66 -15.95
C ASP A 61 -7.62 -12.34 -16.64
N ASP A 62 -7.53 -12.64 -17.94
CA ASP A 62 -8.60 -13.30 -18.70
C ASP A 62 -8.68 -14.81 -18.36
N LEU A 63 -7.53 -15.45 -18.12
CA LEU A 63 -7.42 -16.85 -17.72
C LEU A 63 -7.89 -17.09 -16.29
N MET A 64 -7.57 -16.16 -15.38
CA MET A 64 -7.98 -16.23 -13.98
C MET A 64 -9.48 -16.00 -13.78
N ALA A 65 -10.15 -15.26 -14.68
CA ALA A 65 -11.60 -15.07 -14.65
C ALA A 65 -12.39 -16.37 -14.92
N GLY A 66 -11.83 -17.28 -15.73
CA GLY A 66 -12.45 -18.57 -16.06
C GLY A 66 -12.32 -19.65 -14.97
N ALA A 67 -11.38 -19.49 -14.04
CA ALA A 67 -11.08 -20.48 -13.00
C ALA A 67 -12.07 -20.48 -11.81
N TRP A 68 -12.96 -19.50 -11.72
CA TRP A 68 -13.94 -19.34 -10.63
C TRP A 68 -15.40 -19.54 -11.08
N GLN A 69 -15.63 -20.27 -12.18
CA GLN A 69 -16.94 -20.76 -12.60
C GLN A 69 -17.27 -22.09 -11.95
#